data_AF-A0A924RA57-F1
#
_entry.id   AF-A0A924RA57-F1
#
_cell.length_a   1.000
_cell.length_b   1.000
_cell.length_c   1.000
_cell.angle_alpha   90.00
_cell.angle_beta   90.00
_cell.angle_gamma   90.00
#
_symmetry.space_group_name_H-M   'P 1'
#
loop_
_entity.id
_entity.type
_entity.pdbx_description
1 polymer ?
#
loop_
_entity_poly.entity_id
_entity_poly.type
_entity_poly.pdbx_seq_one_letter_code
_entity_poly.pdbx_strand_id
1 'polypeptide(L)'
;CHQAGILHLDIKPANVLVTKDGGVKIVDFGIARAASDATATIAGTPHYMPPEQYEGRVDERSDIYSVGCLLFECLTGSPPFEGTMASQLLAHRDAPRPDPRVLAPKVSPGLAAVVMRAMAIDPDRRYASVHDMLAAMTAVDGGVVEPYASPPMLTQPVPKVVAAPGSPVVTRGTRFRTYGLGLLVSAFVVALLPGLVWTSAAFAPADYRPDVMSSAYTGTWWMLAVTIATAFLLLRRHAFFALIGGPSMGSPLPDRLMGKQVAAGVRMAAGAALRGALPMLFPWYVVLVAATSEAAGVSMPDELFSAWGVAWLLMPLAAITLALRTLTRLRPRPGAMIKSTIYLAGAALAALLFFVYPLALD
;
A
#
# COMPACT_ATOMS: atom_id res chain seq x y z
N CYS A 1 25.92 -2.15 13.45
CA CYS A 1 24.84 -1.73 12.53
C CYS A 1 24.81 -0.20 12.42
N HIS A 2 24.36 0.51 13.47
CA HIS A 2 24.21 1.98 13.47
C HIS A 2 25.48 2.76 13.16
N GLN A 3 26.64 2.38 13.72
CA GLN A 3 27.94 2.99 13.38
C GLN A 3 28.30 2.92 11.87
N ALA A 4 27.71 1.98 11.13
CA ALA A 4 27.88 1.86 9.68
C ALA A 4 26.83 2.66 8.87
N GLY A 5 25.98 3.44 9.54
CA GLY A 5 24.89 4.22 8.93
C GLY A 5 23.69 3.37 8.47
N ILE A 6 23.52 2.17 9.02
CA ILE A 6 22.46 1.23 8.64
C ILE A 6 21.42 1.17 9.76
N LEU A 7 20.14 1.35 9.41
CA LEU A 7 18.98 1.10 10.26
C LEU A 7 18.38 -0.27 9.94
N HIS A 8 17.94 -1.02 10.95
CA HIS A 8 17.36 -2.35 10.74
C HIS A 8 15.89 -2.28 10.32
N LEU A 9 15.07 -1.50 11.04
CA LEU A 9 13.65 -1.21 10.78
C LEU A 9 12.72 -2.43 10.72
N ASP A 10 13.18 -3.60 11.19
CA ASP A 10 12.42 -4.85 11.19
C ASP A 10 12.90 -5.78 12.32
N ILE A 11 13.29 -5.23 13.47
CA ILE A 11 13.68 -6.04 14.63
C ILE A 11 12.41 -6.74 15.16
N LYS A 12 12.44 -8.08 15.15
CA LYS A 12 11.35 -8.97 15.59
C LYS A 12 11.89 -10.39 15.82
N PRO A 13 11.18 -11.28 16.55
CA PRO A 13 11.67 -12.62 16.86
C PRO A 13 12.11 -13.42 15.62
N ALA A 14 11.37 -13.33 14.51
CA ALA A 14 11.71 -14.05 13.28
C ALA A 14 13.07 -13.63 12.65
N ASN A 15 13.60 -12.47 13.02
CA ASN A 15 14.88 -11.93 12.53
C ASN A 15 16.00 -12.05 13.57
N VAL A 16 15.77 -12.79 14.67
CA VAL A 16 16.75 -13.04 15.73
C VAL A 16 17.01 -14.54 15.82
N LEU A 17 18.23 -14.96 15.49
CA LEU A 17 18.66 -16.35 15.53
C LEU A 17 19.41 -16.63 16.82
N VAL A 18 19.02 -17.72 17.49
CA VAL A 18 19.77 -18.30 18.62
C VAL A 18 20.60 -19.46 18.09
N THR A 19 21.91 -19.37 18.24
CA THR A 19 22.85 -20.41 17.85
C THR A 19 22.87 -21.55 18.89
N LYS A 20 23.38 -22.72 18.50
CA LYS A 20 23.47 -23.88 19.39
C LYS A 20 24.28 -23.60 20.67
N ASP A 21 25.26 -22.70 20.57
CA ASP A 21 26.13 -22.31 21.69
C ASP A 21 25.54 -21.15 22.52
N GLY A 22 24.26 -20.84 22.35
CA GLY A 22 23.56 -19.78 23.10
C GLY A 22 23.82 -18.36 22.61
N GLY A 23 24.65 -18.16 21.57
CA GLY A 23 24.89 -16.85 20.97
C GLY A 23 23.68 -16.34 20.18
N VAL A 24 23.48 -15.02 20.15
CA VAL A 24 22.40 -14.36 19.42
C VAL A 24 22.93 -13.64 18.18
N LYS A 25 22.28 -13.82 17.04
CA LYS A 25 22.59 -13.13 15.78
C LYS A 25 21.35 -12.48 15.19
N ILE A 26 21.48 -11.23 14.77
CA ILE A 26 20.42 -10.51 14.06
C ILE A 26 20.60 -10.75 12.55
N VAL A 27 19.51 -11.06 11.86
CA VAL A 27 19.48 -11.33 10.41
C VAL A 27 18.47 -10.42 9.71
N ASP A 28 18.44 -10.46 8.37
CA ASP A 28 17.50 -9.67 7.56
C ASP A 28 17.55 -8.16 7.84
N PHE A 29 18.77 -7.62 7.84
CA PHE A 29 18.99 -6.18 7.84
C PHE A 29 18.18 -5.55 6.71
N GLY A 30 17.41 -4.51 7.04
CA GLY A 30 16.46 -3.83 6.17
C GLY A 30 17.06 -3.08 4.97
N ILE A 31 18.04 -3.66 4.27
CA ILE A 31 18.67 -3.15 3.05
C ILE A 31 17.65 -2.96 1.91
N ALA A 32 16.42 -3.48 2.06
CA ALA A 32 15.28 -3.23 1.17
C ALA A 32 14.34 -2.09 1.62
N ARG A 33 14.58 -1.42 2.76
CA ARG A 33 13.74 -0.34 3.32
C ARG A 33 14.52 0.97 3.46
N ALA A 34 15.29 1.34 2.43
CA ALA A 34 15.97 2.62 2.37
C ALA A 34 14.96 3.78 2.42
N ALA A 35 14.76 4.35 3.62
CA ALA A 35 14.55 5.76 3.97
C ALA A 35 13.74 6.71 3.05
N SER A 36 12.86 6.22 2.17
CA SER A 36 11.92 7.07 1.42
C SER A 36 10.52 6.48 1.27
N ASP A 37 10.23 5.38 1.96
CA ASP A 37 9.01 4.61 1.84
C ASP A 37 8.22 4.65 3.15
N ALA A 38 7.46 5.73 3.38
CA ALA A 38 6.42 5.76 4.42
C ALA A 38 5.28 4.74 4.16
N THR A 39 5.33 4.04 3.02
CA THR A 39 4.46 2.91 2.69
C THR A 39 5.22 1.80 1.96
N ALA A 40 6.45 1.49 2.39
CA ALA A 40 6.89 0.09 2.28
C ALA A 40 5.73 -0.69 2.88
N THR A 41 5.15 -1.58 2.07
CA THR A 41 3.96 -2.35 2.42
C THR A 41 4.07 -2.72 3.90
N ILE A 42 3.01 -2.50 4.68
CA ILE A 42 2.86 -3.11 6.02
C ILE A 42 2.74 -4.63 5.79
N ALA A 43 3.86 -5.19 5.33
CA ALA A 43 4.25 -6.57 5.14
C ALA A 43 5.28 -6.88 6.23
N GLY A 44 5.19 -6.14 7.35
CA GLY A 44 5.78 -6.46 8.62
C GLY A 44 4.65 -6.70 9.61
N THR A 45 4.96 -7.50 10.63
CA THR A 45 4.08 -7.70 11.77
C THR A 45 4.12 -6.42 12.63
N PRO A 46 3.01 -5.68 12.81
CA PRO A 46 3.02 -4.37 13.45
C PRO A 46 3.42 -4.39 14.92
N HIS A 47 3.43 -5.56 15.57
CA HIS A 47 3.77 -5.78 16.98
C HIS A 47 5.07 -5.11 17.47
N TYR A 48 6.01 -4.80 16.57
CA TYR A 48 7.30 -4.20 16.92
C TYR A 48 7.56 -2.87 16.19
N MET A 49 6.58 -2.35 15.44
CA MET A 49 6.77 -1.18 14.58
C MET A 49 6.65 0.12 15.38
N PRO A 50 7.67 0.99 15.38
CA PRO A 50 7.60 2.27 16.06
C PRO A 50 6.65 3.26 15.36
N PRO A 51 6.05 4.21 16.09
CA PRO A 51 5.12 5.19 15.54
C PRO A 51 5.70 6.01 14.38
N GLU A 52 6.91 6.51 14.54
CA GLU A 52 7.55 7.38 13.54
C GLU A 52 7.93 6.65 12.24
N GLN A 53 7.92 5.31 12.24
CA GLN A 53 8.30 4.52 11.06
C GLN A 53 7.27 4.56 9.94
N TYR A 54 5.97 4.60 10.24
CA TYR A 54 4.96 4.82 9.20
C TYR A 54 4.82 6.30 8.81
N GLU A 55 5.39 7.22 9.60
CA GLU A 55 5.52 8.64 9.23
C GLU A 55 6.74 8.91 8.34
N GLY A 56 7.65 7.93 8.20
CA GLY A 56 8.88 8.05 7.44
C GLY A 56 9.96 8.89 8.13
N ARG A 57 9.87 9.11 9.44
CA ARG A 57 10.81 9.90 10.25
C ARG A 57 11.70 9.00 11.11
N VAL A 58 12.30 8.00 10.47
CA VAL A 58 13.08 6.95 11.16
C VAL A 58 14.52 7.39 11.42
N ASP A 59 15.02 6.99 12.59
CA ASP A 59 16.43 7.09 12.97
C ASP A 59 16.86 5.85 13.79
N GLU A 60 18.03 5.90 14.42
CA GLU A 60 18.55 4.80 15.25
C GLU A 60 17.62 4.44 16.42
N ARG A 61 16.83 5.40 16.91
CA ARG A 61 15.91 5.23 18.04
C ARG A 61 14.63 4.50 17.63
N SER A 62 14.34 4.39 16.34
CA SER A 62 13.31 3.49 15.82
C SER A 62 13.67 2.03 16.09
N ASP A 63 14.94 1.63 15.89
CA ASP A 63 15.37 0.27 16.22
C ASP A 63 15.34 0.00 17.74
N ILE A 64 15.65 1.01 18.57
CA ILE A 64 15.58 0.93 20.03
C ILE A 64 14.17 0.61 20.50
N TYR A 65 13.15 1.20 19.87
CA TYR A 65 11.76 0.91 20.18
C TYR A 65 11.40 -0.55 19.88
N SER A 66 11.77 -1.04 18.70
CA SER A 66 11.52 -2.43 18.32
C SER A 66 12.25 -3.42 19.23
N VAL A 67 13.47 -3.10 19.67
CA VAL A 67 14.18 -3.86 20.70
C VAL A 67 13.42 -3.85 22.03
N GLY A 68 12.84 -2.70 22.43
CA GLY A 68 11.98 -2.60 23.61
C GLY A 68 10.75 -3.52 23.53
N CYS A 69 10.07 -3.57 22.38
CA CYS A 69 8.96 -4.48 22.14
C CYS A 69 9.38 -5.95 22.20
N LEU A 70 10.52 -6.30 21.58
CA LEU A 70 11.07 -7.64 21.62
C LEU A 70 11.43 -8.06 23.06
N LEU A 71 12.05 -7.16 23.83
CA LEU A 71 12.42 -7.43 25.22
C LEU A 71 11.18 -7.60 26.10
N PHE A 72 10.12 -6.81 25.88
CA PHE A 72 8.84 -7.01 26.53
C PHE A 72 8.30 -8.43 26.30
N GLU A 73 8.32 -8.90 25.05
CA GLU A 73 7.86 -10.25 24.70
C GLU A 73 8.74 -11.35 25.30
N CYS A 74 10.07 -11.18 25.28
CA CYS A 74 10.97 -12.13 25.95
C CYS A 74 10.68 -12.26 27.45
N LEU A 75 10.28 -11.18 28.11
CA LEU A 75 9.99 -11.16 29.55
C LEU A 75 8.60 -11.68 29.89
N THR A 76 7.61 -11.45 29.01
CA THR A 76 6.19 -11.70 29.31
C THR A 76 5.59 -12.86 28.55
N GLY A 77 6.24 -13.32 27.48
CA GLY A 77 5.74 -14.33 26.55
C GLY A 77 4.76 -13.81 25.48
N SER A 78 4.39 -12.52 25.52
CA SER A 78 3.45 -11.89 24.59
C SER A 78 3.96 -10.52 24.14
N PRO A 79 3.66 -10.07 22.90
CA PRO A 79 4.02 -8.72 22.46
C PRO A 79 3.27 -7.65 23.29
N PRO A 80 3.78 -6.41 23.35
CA PRO A 80 3.18 -5.36 24.18
C PRO A 80 1.76 -4.97 23.74
N PHE A 81 1.44 -5.13 22.44
CA PHE A 81 0.12 -4.86 21.90
C PHE A 81 -0.32 -5.98 20.97
N GLU A 82 -1.55 -6.46 21.18
CA GLU A 82 -2.19 -7.49 20.38
C GLU A 82 -3.39 -6.93 19.59
N GLY A 83 -4.01 -7.78 18.78
CA GLY A 83 -5.19 -7.46 17.99
C GLY A 83 -4.92 -7.36 16.49
N THR A 84 -5.77 -6.63 15.78
CA THR A 84 -5.62 -6.43 14.33
C THR A 84 -4.46 -5.49 14.00
N MET A 85 -4.00 -5.52 12.76
CA MET A 85 -2.96 -4.60 12.30
C MET A 85 -3.31 -3.12 12.52
N ALA A 86 -4.58 -2.73 12.32
CA ALA A 86 -5.01 -1.36 12.56
C ALA A 86 -5.00 -1.00 14.06
N SER A 87 -5.48 -1.89 14.92
CA SER A 87 -5.50 -1.64 16.36
C SER A 87 -4.09 -1.62 16.97
N GLN A 88 -3.17 -2.45 16.47
CA GLN A 88 -1.77 -2.42 16.88
C GLN A 88 -1.11 -1.09 16.51
N LEU A 89 -1.26 -0.63 15.27
CA LEU A 89 -0.68 0.66 14.84
C LEU A 89 -1.21 1.83 15.69
N LEU A 90 -2.51 1.83 15.98
CA LEU A 90 -3.13 2.82 16.87
C LEU A 90 -2.59 2.69 18.30
N ALA A 91 -2.45 1.47 18.83
CA ALA A 91 -1.92 1.25 20.17
C ALA A 91 -0.46 1.70 20.29
N HIS A 92 0.38 1.37 19.30
CA HIS A 92 1.76 1.84 19.26
C HIS A 92 1.84 3.37 19.29
N ARG A 93 0.90 4.08 18.62
CA ARG A 93 0.82 5.55 18.60
C ARG A 93 0.25 6.18 19.87
N ASP A 94 -0.85 5.63 20.39
CA ASP A 94 -1.73 6.37 21.31
C ASP A 94 -1.84 5.71 22.70
N ALA A 95 -1.58 4.40 22.82
CA ALA A 95 -1.80 3.69 24.09
C ALA A 95 -0.70 3.99 25.12
N PRO A 96 -1.00 3.92 26.43
CA PRO A 96 0.05 3.90 27.45
C PRO A 96 0.98 2.69 27.25
N ARG A 97 2.25 2.83 27.63
CA ARG A 97 3.20 1.71 27.55
C ARG A 97 2.88 0.67 28.63
N PRO A 98 2.65 -0.60 28.27
CA PRO A 98 2.35 -1.64 29.24
C PRO A 98 3.57 -1.87 30.13
N ASP A 99 3.34 -1.98 31.44
CA ASP A 99 4.37 -2.39 32.38
C ASP A 99 4.51 -3.92 32.32
N PRO A 100 5.69 -4.46 31.94
CA PRO A 100 5.89 -5.91 31.82
C PRO A 100 5.64 -6.66 33.14
N ARG A 101 5.74 -5.98 34.29
CA ARG A 101 5.49 -6.58 35.61
C ARG A 101 4.04 -7.01 35.82
N VAL A 102 3.11 -6.48 35.03
CA VAL A 102 1.69 -6.90 35.08
C VAL A 102 1.55 -8.35 34.64
N LEU A 103 2.31 -8.77 33.62
CA LEU A 103 2.29 -10.14 33.09
C LEU A 103 3.40 -11.02 33.70
N ALA A 104 4.54 -10.42 34.05
CA ALA A 104 5.69 -11.08 34.63
C ALA A 104 6.14 -10.39 35.94
N PRO A 105 5.46 -10.65 37.08
CA PRO A 105 5.75 -9.98 38.35
C PRO A 105 7.19 -10.13 38.89
N LYS A 106 7.95 -11.10 38.37
CA LYS A 106 9.35 -11.33 38.72
C LYS A 106 10.32 -10.33 38.07
N VAL A 107 9.87 -9.57 37.07
CA VAL A 107 10.69 -8.55 36.40
C VAL A 107 11.01 -7.43 37.38
N SER A 108 12.30 -7.07 37.49
CA SER A 108 12.72 -6.01 38.40
C SER A 108 12.16 -4.64 37.97
N PRO A 109 11.89 -3.71 38.92
CA PRO A 109 11.41 -2.38 38.57
C PRO A 109 12.33 -1.61 37.62
N GLY A 110 13.66 -1.80 37.76
CA GLY A 110 14.63 -1.16 36.87
C GLY A 110 14.54 -1.70 35.45
N LEU A 111 14.39 -3.02 35.27
CA LEU A 111 14.34 -3.62 33.93
C LEU A 111 13.04 -3.25 33.22
N ALA A 112 11.93 -3.20 33.98
CA ALA A 112 10.66 -2.69 33.49
C ALA A 112 10.77 -1.22 33.04
N ALA A 113 11.47 -0.37 33.80
CA ALA A 113 11.69 1.03 33.44
C ALA A 113 12.51 1.17 32.14
N VAL A 114 13.53 0.33 31.93
CA VAL A 114 14.31 0.31 30.68
C VAL A 114 13.42 -0.07 29.49
N VAL A 115 12.64 -1.14 29.62
CA VAL A 115 11.71 -1.60 28.58
C VAL A 115 10.70 -0.52 28.22
N MET A 116 10.06 0.09 29.22
CA MET A 116 9.08 1.16 28.99
C MET A 116 9.71 2.42 28.38
N ARG A 117 10.92 2.80 28.79
CA ARG A 117 11.65 3.94 28.21
C ARG A 117 12.05 3.70 26.75
N ALA A 118 12.53 2.50 26.44
CA ALA A 118 12.85 2.13 25.06
C ALA A 118 11.61 2.24 24.15
N MET A 119 10.42 1.91 24.68
CA MET A 119 9.15 2.01 23.96
C MET A 119 8.48 3.39 24.05
N ALA A 120 9.13 4.45 24.55
CA ALA A 120 8.47 5.77 24.64
C ALA A 120 7.94 6.22 23.25
N ILE A 121 6.74 6.81 23.21
CA ILE A 121 6.11 7.23 21.93
C ILE A 121 7.01 8.25 21.22
N ASP A 122 7.38 9.29 21.94
CA ASP A 122 8.33 10.32 21.49
C ASP A 122 9.76 9.76 21.44
N PRO A 123 10.42 9.70 20.26
CA PRO A 123 11.79 9.23 20.12
C PRO A 123 12.79 9.98 21.01
N ASP A 124 12.60 11.27 21.28
CA ASP A 124 13.50 12.06 22.12
C ASP A 124 13.49 11.63 23.60
N ARG A 125 12.45 10.91 24.03
CA ARG A 125 12.35 10.36 25.40
C ARG A 125 13.01 8.99 25.54
N ARG A 126 13.44 8.38 24.44
CA ARG A 126 14.11 7.07 24.43
C ARG A 126 15.59 7.22 24.82
N TYR A 127 16.35 6.15 24.66
CA TYR A 127 17.81 6.21 24.72
C TYR A 127 18.35 6.86 23.45
N ALA A 128 19.41 7.66 23.58
CA ALA A 128 20.00 8.33 22.42
C ALA A 128 20.68 7.31 21.48
N SER A 129 21.24 6.23 22.04
CA SER A 129 21.84 5.13 21.30
C SER A 129 21.55 3.76 21.95
N VAL A 130 21.78 2.69 21.19
CA VAL A 130 21.74 1.31 21.72
C VAL A 130 22.79 1.06 22.81
N HIS A 131 23.91 1.79 22.81
CA HIS A 131 24.92 1.70 23.85
C HIS A 131 24.41 2.27 25.18
N ASP A 132 23.67 3.39 25.13
CA ASP A 132 23.06 3.98 26.33
C ASP A 132 21.99 3.06 26.92
N MET A 133 21.21 2.41 26.06
CA MET A 133 20.24 1.40 26.50
C MET A 133 20.93 0.22 27.17
N LEU A 134 21.99 -0.32 26.56
CA LEU A 134 22.76 -1.43 27.13
C LEU A 134 23.38 -1.06 28.47
N ALA A 135 23.97 0.14 28.58
CA ALA A 135 24.52 0.64 29.83
C ALA A 135 23.44 0.72 30.93
N ALA A 136 22.26 1.23 30.60
CA ALA A 136 21.13 1.28 31.52
C ALA A 136 20.66 -0.12 31.95
N MET A 137 20.62 -1.10 31.04
CA MET A 137 20.31 -2.49 31.37
C MET A 137 21.34 -3.08 32.33
N THR A 138 22.64 -2.92 32.04
CA THR A 138 23.72 -3.47 32.86
C THR A 138 23.76 -2.87 34.26
N ALA A 139 23.43 -1.57 34.41
CA ALA A 139 23.39 -0.89 35.69
C ALA A 139 22.26 -1.40 36.60
N VAL A 140 21.16 -1.85 36.00
CA VAL A 140 20.00 -2.38 36.73
C VAL A 140 20.21 -3.82 37.20
N ASP A 141 20.98 -4.63 36.47
CA ASP A 141 21.16 -6.06 36.76
C ASP A 141 22.26 -6.34 37.81
N GLY A 142 22.86 -5.30 38.39
CA GLY A 142 23.73 -5.42 39.57
C GLY A 142 25.14 -5.99 39.34
N GLY A 143 25.55 -6.34 38.12
CA GLY A 143 26.96 -6.65 37.84
C GLY A 143 27.22 -7.52 36.61
N VAL A 144 28.25 -7.10 35.86
CA VAL A 144 28.98 -7.82 34.78
C VAL A 144 28.10 -8.66 33.86
N VAL A 145 27.52 -8.02 32.84
CA VAL A 145 27.28 -8.72 31.58
C VAL A 145 28.68 -8.97 31.01
N GLU A 146 29.22 -10.18 31.22
CA GLU A 146 30.38 -10.67 30.45
C GLU A 146 30.05 -10.40 28.98
N PRO A 147 30.81 -9.52 28.28
CA PRO A 147 30.57 -9.29 26.87
C PRO A 147 30.66 -10.65 26.20
N TYR A 148 29.56 -11.13 25.61
CA TYR A 148 29.64 -12.33 24.79
C TYR A 148 30.74 -12.07 23.76
N ALA A 149 31.87 -12.76 23.93
CA ALA A 149 33.01 -12.64 23.05
C ALA A 149 32.51 -13.08 21.69
N SER A 150 32.18 -12.10 20.85
CA SER A 150 31.67 -12.36 19.52
C SER A 150 32.71 -13.26 18.85
N PRO A 151 32.33 -14.46 18.35
CA PRO A 151 33.27 -15.27 17.58
C PRO A 151 33.86 -14.36 16.49
N PRO A 152 35.16 -14.48 16.19
CA PRO A 152 35.89 -13.52 15.38
C PRO A 152 35.03 -13.15 14.19
N MET A 153 34.64 -11.88 14.18
CA MET A 153 33.83 -11.31 13.12
C MET A 153 34.59 -11.63 11.83
N LEU A 154 34.07 -12.57 11.03
CA LEU A 154 34.57 -12.76 9.68
C LEU A 154 34.35 -11.40 9.02
N THR A 155 35.39 -10.59 8.99
CA THR A 155 35.54 -9.39 8.17
C THR A 155 35.65 -9.85 6.71
N GLN A 156 34.70 -10.66 6.27
CA GLN A 156 34.31 -10.65 4.89
C GLN A 156 33.68 -9.27 4.70
N PRO A 157 34.29 -8.36 3.93
CA PRO A 157 33.62 -7.12 3.61
C PRO A 157 32.29 -7.52 2.99
N VAL A 158 31.18 -7.19 3.66
CA VAL A 158 29.86 -7.23 3.04
C VAL A 158 30.04 -6.44 1.76
N PRO A 159 29.82 -7.04 0.57
CA PRO A 159 29.97 -6.31 -0.67
C PRO A 159 28.91 -5.22 -0.64
N LYS A 160 29.34 -4.04 -0.21
CA LYS A 160 28.65 -2.79 -0.45
C LYS A 160 28.51 -2.82 -1.97
N VAL A 161 27.29 -2.94 -2.49
CA VAL A 161 27.02 -2.69 -3.91
C VAL A 161 27.21 -1.19 -4.12
N VAL A 162 28.46 -0.75 -3.93
CA VAL A 162 29.00 0.48 -4.44
C VAL A 162 29.24 0.13 -5.89
N ALA A 163 28.53 0.83 -6.77
CA ALA A 163 28.79 0.78 -8.19
C ALA A 163 30.32 0.86 -8.38
N ALA A 164 30.90 -0.03 -9.20
CA ALA A 164 32.34 -0.06 -9.40
C ALA A 164 32.86 1.35 -9.69
N PRO A 165 33.97 1.82 -9.08
CA PRO A 165 34.45 3.18 -9.27
C PRO A 165 34.54 3.51 -10.77
N GLY A 166 33.75 4.49 -11.22
CA GLY A 166 33.60 4.87 -12.64
C GLY A 166 32.32 4.41 -13.34
N SER A 167 31.46 3.62 -12.68
CA SER A 167 30.16 3.20 -13.24
C SER A 167 29.15 4.36 -13.19
N PRO A 168 28.36 4.60 -14.26
CA PRO A 168 27.38 5.68 -14.26
C PRO A 168 26.31 5.44 -13.19
N VAL A 169 26.01 6.49 -12.44
CA VAL A 169 25.11 6.46 -11.28
C VAL A 169 23.89 7.34 -11.53
N VAL A 170 22.75 7.02 -10.91
CA VAL A 170 21.55 7.87 -11.00
C VAL A 170 21.79 9.21 -10.29
N THR A 171 21.80 10.28 -11.07
CA THR A 171 21.91 11.68 -10.60
C THR A 171 20.54 12.35 -10.46
N ARG A 172 20.49 13.55 -9.87
CA ARG A 172 19.27 14.38 -9.81
C ARG A 172 18.69 14.63 -11.21
N GLY A 173 19.56 14.92 -12.18
CA GLY A 173 19.16 15.20 -13.56
C GLY A 173 18.58 13.99 -14.27
N THR A 174 19.21 12.82 -14.12
CA THR A 174 18.68 11.56 -14.69
C THR A 174 17.32 11.23 -14.07
N ARG A 175 17.19 11.34 -12.74
CA ARG A 175 15.95 11.05 -12.04
C ARG A 175 14.82 11.99 -12.46
N PHE A 176 15.11 13.27 -12.64
CA PHE A 176 14.15 14.25 -13.16
C PHE A 176 13.65 13.88 -14.57
N ARG A 177 14.55 13.48 -15.48
CA ARG A 177 14.19 13.03 -16.83
C ARG A 177 13.33 11.77 -16.82
N THR A 178 13.68 10.78 -15.99
CA THR A 178 12.92 9.55 -15.81
C THR A 178 11.52 9.83 -15.28
N TYR A 179 11.43 10.69 -14.26
CA TYR A 179 10.16 11.10 -13.67
C TYR A 179 9.28 11.84 -14.69
N GLY A 180 9.84 12.82 -15.42
CA GLY A 180 9.13 13.57 -16.45
C GLY A 180 8.61 12.68 -17.59
N LEU A 181 9.45 11.76 -18.08
CA LEU A 181 9.06 10.79 -19.10
C LEU A 181 7.96 9.84 -18.58
N GLY A 182 8.12 9.29 -17.38
CA GLY A 182 7.13 8.40 -16.77
C GLY A 182 5.78 9.09 -16.54
N LEU A 183 5.79 10.36 -16.14
CA LEU A 183 4.59 11.18 -15.99
C LEU A 183 3.93 11.46 -17.33
N LEU A 184 4.69 11.87 -18.35
CA LEU A 184 4.19 12.12 -19.70
C LEU A 184 3.52 10.88 -20.30
N VAL A 185 4.20 9.73 -20.25
CA VAL A 185 3.65 8.48 -20.77
C VAL A 185 2.38 8.08 -20.00
N SER A 186 2.37 8.26 -18.68
CA SER A 186 1.20 7.92 -17.86
C SER A 186 0.02 8.86 -18.14
N ALA A 187 0.25 10.16 -18.30
CA ALA A 187 -0.76 11.13 -18.70
C ALA A 187 -1.33 10.81 -20.09
N PHE A 188 -0.45 10.45 -21.04
CA PHE A 188 -0.85 10.00 -22.37
C PHE A 188 -1.74 8.75 -22.30
N VAL A 189 -1.36 7.74 -21.51
CA VAL A 189 -2.16 6.53 -21.32
C VAL A 189 -3.51 6.81 -20.68
N VAL A 190 -3.56 7.69 -19.67
CA VAL A 190 -4.81 8.10 -19.00
C VAL A 190 -5.75 8.85 -19.94
N ALA A 191 -5.23 9.62 -20.89
CA ALA A 191 -6.03 10.33 -21.89
C ALA A 191 -6.43 9.45 -23.08
N LEU A 192 -5.50 8.65 -23.61
CA LEU A 192 -5.66 7.86 -24.83
C LEU A 192 -6.68 6.74 -24.64
N LEU A 193 -6.62 5.98 -23.54
CA LEU A 193 -7.50 4.83 -23.34
C LEU A 193 -8.99 5.21 -23.31
N PRO A 194 -9.44 6.19 -22.51
CA PRO A 194 -10.81 6.71 -22.60
C PRO A 194 -11.13 7.29 -23.98
N GLY A 195 -10.16 7.91 -24.66
CA GLY A 195 -10.32 8.42 -26.03
C GLY A 195 -10.59 7.31 -27.05
N LEU A 196 -9.88 6.19 -26.95
CA LEU A 196 -10.10 5.02 -27.80
C LEU A 196 -11.50 4.41 -27.57
N VAL A 197 -11.93 4.31 -26.31
CA VAL A 197 -13.28 3.85 -25.96
C VAL A 197 -14.35 4.82 -26.46
N TRP A 198 -14.08 6.12 -26.40
CA TRP A 198 -14.95 7.13 -27.00
C TRP A 198 -15.07 6.96 -28.50
N THR A 199 -13.95 6.81 -29.22
CA THR A 199 -13.98 6.60 -30.67
C THR A 199 -14.67 5.29 -31.04
N SER A 200 -14.60 4.26 -30.19
CA SER A 200 -15.30 3.02 -30.46
C SER A 200 -16.82 3.19 -30.37
N ALA A 201 -17.32 4.05 -29.48
CA ALA A 201 -18.76 4.32 -29.37
C ALA A 201 -19.38 4.86 -30.68
N ALA A 202 -18.59 5.47 -31.56
CA ALA A 202 -19.03 5.89 -32.89
C ALA A 202 -19.41 4.72 -33.83
N PHE A 203 -19.03 3.48 -33.49
CA PHE A 203 -19.42 2.28 -34.23
C PHE A 203 -20.64 1.55 -33.63
N ALA A 204 -21.10 1.92 -32.43
CA ALA A 204 -22.32 1.33 -31.84
C ALA A 204 -23.56 1.82 -32.62
N PRO A 205 -24.57 1.00 -32.95
CA PRO A 205 -25.76 1.47 -33.65
C PRO A 205 -26.49 2.59 -32.86
N ALA A 206 -27.12 3.53 -33.57
CA ALA A 206 -27.72 4.72 -32.96
C ALA A 206 -28.79 4.38 -31.91
N ASP A 207 -29.56 3.31 -32.14
CA ASP A 207 -30.65 2.85 -31.27
C ASP A 207 -30.21 2.39 -29.88
N TYR A 208 -28.91 2.10 -29.70
CA TYR A 208 -28.34 1.61 -28.45
C TYR A 208 -27.46 2.64 -27.75
N ARG A 209 -27.41 3.88 -28.26
CA ARG A 209 -26.71 5.00 -27.60
C ARG A 209 -27.73 5.78 -26.77
N PRO A 210 -27.49 5.98 -25.46
CA PRO A 210 -28.35 6.85 -24.66
C PRO A 210 -28.38 8.27 -25.23
N ASP A 211 -29.54 8.93 -25.25
CA ASP A 211 -29.65 10.33 -25.69
C ASP A 211 -28.83 11.30 -24.80
N VAL A 212 -28.59 10.92 -23.54
CA VAL A 212 -27.65 11.62 -22.65
C VAL A 212 -26.18 11.50 -23.09
N MET A 213 -25.84 10.56 -23.98
CA MET A 213 -24.52 10.47 -24.61
C MET A 213 -24.46 11.22 -25.94
N SER A 214 -25.60 11.46 -26.61
CA SER A 214 -25.67 12.28 -27.83
C SER A 214 -25.77 13.78 -27.52
N SER A 215 -26.38 14.16 -26.39
CA SER A 215 -26.60 15.55 -25.96
C SER A 215 -25.58 16.08 -24.95
N ALA A 216 -24.90 15.23 -24.17
CA ALA A 216 -23.80 15.68 -23.32
C ALA A 216 -22.60 16.04 -24.20
N TYR A 217 -22.16 17.30 -24.14
CA TYR A 217 -20.95 17.82 -24.78
C TYR A 217 -19.89 16.72 -24.94
N THR A 218 -19.45 16.49 -26.18
CA THR A 218 -18.63 15.39 -26.70
C THR A 218 -17.37 15.06 -25.87
N GLY A 219 -16.97 15.94 -24.94
CA GLY A 219 -15.87 15.76 -24.00
C GLY A 219 -16.24 15.37 -22.56
N THR A 220 -17.49 15.51 -22.10
CA THR A 220 -17.86 15.36 -20.68
C THR A 220 -17.65 13.94 -20.16
N TRP A 221 -18.01 12.92 -20.95
CA TRP A 221 -17.81 11.52 -20.59
C TRP A 221 -16.33 11.13 -20.58
N TRP A 222 -15.56 11.64 -21.53
CA TRP A 222 -14.11 11.47 -21.56
C TRP A 222 -13.45 12.15 -20.35
N MET A 223 -13.85 13.40 -20.03
CA MET A 223 -13.38 14.13 -18.85
C MET A 223 -13.72 13.41 -17.55
N LEU A 224 -14.94 12.85 -17.43
CA LEU A 224 -15.35 12.06 -16.28
C LEU A 224 -14.46 10.82 -16.13
N ALA A 225 -14.20 10.09 -17.22
CA ALA A 225 -13.35 8.91 -17.21
C ALA A 225 -11.90 9.24 -16.83
N VAL A 226 -11.34 10.32 -17.40
CA VAL A 226 -10.01 10.84 -17.04
C VAL A 226 -9.98 11.29 -15.57
N THR A 227 -11.05 11.92 -15.07
CA THR A 227 -11.16 12.36 -13.67
C THR A 227 -11.18 11.18 -12.72
N ILE A 228 -11.96 10.13 -13.01
CA ILE A 228 -12.01 8.90 -12.22
C ILE A 228 -10.63 8.20 -12.25
N ALA A 229 -10.01 8.06 -13.42
CA ALA A 229 -8.68 7.48 -13.56
C ALA A 229 -7.62 8.27 -12.75
N THR A 230 -7.69 9.60 -12.81
CA THR A 230 -6.81 10.50 -12.05
C THR A 230 -7.07 10.36 -10.55
N ALA A 231 -8.33 10.27 -10.11
CA ALA A 231 -8.67 10.04 -8.71
C ALA A 231 -8.10 8.70 -8.20
N PHE A 232 -8.18 7.61 -8.99
CA PHE A 232 -7.55 6.34 -8.65
C PHE A 232 -6.02 6.45 -8.50
N LEU A 233 -5.37 7.23 -9.37
CA LEU A 233 -3.94 7.50 -9.26
C LEU A 233 -3.60 8.38 -8.06
N LEU A 234 -4.41 9.39 -7.75
CA LEU A 234 -4.22 10.28 -6.60
C LEU A 234 -4.41 9.55 -5.27
N LEU A 235 -5.39 8.63 -5.19
CA LEU A 235 -5.57 7.74 -4.04
C LEU A 235 -4.36 6.84 -3.78
N ARG A 236 -3.57 6.58 -4.83
CA ARG A 236 -2.32 5.81 -4.76
C ARG A 236 -1.11 6.65 -5.16
N ARG A 237 -1.17 7.98 -4.93
CA ARG A 237 -0.16 8.94 -5.41
C ARG A 237 1.25 8.55 -5.01
N HIS A 238 1.44 8.09 -3.78
CA HIS A 238 2.74 7.72 -3.26
C HIS A 238 3.35 6.53 -4.01
N ALA A 239 2.57 5.46 -4.23
CA ALA A 239 3.01 4.31 -5.01
C ALA A 239 3.24 4.67 -6.49
N PHE A 240 2.34 5.46 -7.09
CA PHE A 240 2.46 5.87 -8.48
C PHE A 240 3.72 6.72 -8.73
N PHE A 241 3.93 7.76 -7.93
CA PHE A 241 5.07 8.66 -8.05
C PHE A 241 6.40 7.99 -7.71
N ALA A 242 6.41 7.03 -6.78
CA ALA A 242 7.60 6.22 -6.49
C ALA A 242 7.99 5.35 -7.70
N LEU A 243 7.01 4.73 -8.38
CA LEU A 243 7.28 3.87 -9.53
C LEU A 243 7.78 4.65 -10.75
N ILE A 244 7.16 5.78 -11.08
CA ILE A 244 7.58 6.58 -12.25
C ILE A 244 8.89 7.35 -11.99
N GLY A 245 9.25 7.59 -10.72
CA GLY A 245 10.50 8.25 -10.35
C GLY A 245 11.76 7.40 -10.54
N GLY A 246 11.59 6.09 -10.80
CA GLY A 246 12.70 5.17 -11.06
C GLY A 246 13.64 4.96 -9.87
N PRO A 247 14.82 4.36 -10.10
CA PRO A 247 15.76 3.99 -9.05
C PRO A 247 16.22 5.19 -8.20
N SER A 248 16.60 4.92 -6.95
CA SER A 248 17.07 5.95 -6.01
C SER A 248 18.38 6.59 -6.48
N MET A 249 18.64 7.82 -6.04
CA MET A 249 19.93 8.46 -6.33
C MET A 249 21.07 7.66 -5.70
N GLY A 250 22.18 7.54 -6.43
CA GLY A 250 23.31 6.71 -5.97
C GLY A 250 23.20 5.24 -6.37
N SER A 251 22.07 4.79 -6.92
CA SER A 251 21.96 3.45 -7.50
C SER A 251 22.61 3.37 -8.89
N PRO A 252 23.05 2.19 -9.34
CA PRO A 252 23.56 1.99 -10.70
C PRO A 252 22.57 2.52 -11.76
N LEU A 253 23.08 3.24 -12.76
CA LEU A 253 22.25 3.74 -13.84
C LEU A 253 21.61 2.54 -14.58
N PRO A 254 20.28 2.48 -14.71
CA PRO A 254 19.64 1.41 -15.46
C PRO A 254 19.96 1.53 -16.95
N ASP A 255 20.13 0.39 -17.63
CA ASP A 255 20.44 0.31 -19.08
C ASP A 255 19.40 1.02 -19.98
N ARG A 256 18.20 1.25 -19.46
CA ARG A 256 17.11 1.97 -20.14
C ARG A 256 16.46 2.98 -19.20
N LEU A 257 16.12 4.15 -19.73
CA LEU A 257 15.37 5.20 -19.02
C LEU A 257 14.02 4.68 -18.48
N MET A 258 13.31 3.84 -19.26
CA MET A 258 12.13 3.11 -18.78
C MET A 258 12.53 1.74 -18.23
N GLY A 259 13.09 1.73 -17.02
CA GLY A 259 13.34 0.51 -16.28
C GLY A 259 12.05 -0.20 -15.81
N LYS A 260 12.20 -1.38 -15.20
CA LYS A 260 11.07 -2.21 -14.70
C LYS A 260 10.15 -1.43 -13.73
N GLN A 261 10.69 -0.53 -12.92
CA GLN A 261 9.92 0.33 -12.01
C GLN A 261 9.02 1.31 -12.76
N VAL A 262 9.57 2.07 -13.71
CA VAL A 262 8.81 3.04 -14.50
C VAL A 262 7.71 2.33 -15.30
N ALA A 263 8.02 1.17 -15.87
CA ALA A 263 7.04 0.33 -16.55
C ALA A 263 5.92 -0.15 -15.62
N ALA A 264 6.19 -0.42 -14.34
CA ALA A 264 5.15 -0.73 -13.35
C ALA A 264 4.27 0.50 -13.04
N GLY A 265 4.84 1.69 -12.98
CA GLY A 265 4.09 2.95 -12.82
C GLY A 265 3.15 3.21 -14.01
N VAL A 266 3.63 3.00 -15.24
CA VAL A 266 2.81 3.11 -16.45
C VAL A 266 1.71 2.05 -16.50
N ARG A 267 1.99 0.80 -16.11
CA ARG A 267 0.94 -0.24 -15.99
C ARG A 267 -0.12 0.13 -14.96
N MET A 268 0.27 0.78 -13.87
CA MET A 268 -0.66 1.28 -12.86
C MET A 268 -1.55 2.40 -13.43
N ALA A 269 -0.98 3.32 -14.22
CA ALA A 269 -1.74 4.32 -14.98
C ALA A 269 -2.71 3.68 -15.98
N ALA A 270 -2.26 2.67 -16.74
CA ALA A 270 -3.13 1.92 -17.66
C ALA A 270 -4.30 1.24 -16.93
N GLY A 271 -4.04 0.61 -15.77
CA GLY A 271 -5.09 0.01 -14.97
C GLY A 271 -6.07 1.04 -14.39
N ALA A 272 -5.60 2.24 -14.04
CA ALA A 272 -6.47 3.33 -13.59
C ALA A 272 -7.32 3.88 -14.75
N ALA A 273 -6.72 4.07 -15.92
CA ALA A 273 -7.39 4.49 -17.15
C ALA A 273 -8.48 3.50 -17.59
N LEU A 274 -8.17 2.19 -17.54
CA LEU A 274 -9.16 1.15 -17.84
C LEU A 274 -10.35 1.22 -16.88
N ARG A 275 -10.10 1.40 -15.57
CA ARG A 275 -11.17 1.55 -14.56
C ARG A 275 -11.98 2.82 -14.76
N GLY A 276 -11.34 3.93 -15.11
CA GLY A 276 -12.00 5.19 -15.41
C GLY A 276 -12.87 5.10 -16.67
N ALA A 277 -12.49 4.29 -17.64
CA ALA A 277 -13.23 4.09 -18.89
C ALA A 277 -14.43 3.13 -18.77
N LEU A 278 -14.59 2.38 -17.66
CA LEU A 278 -15.70 1.44 -17.49
C LEU A 278 -17.09 2.05 -17.80
N PRO A 279 -17.45 3.24 -17.28
CA PRO A 279 -18.75 3.85 -17.58
C PRO A 279 -18.98 4.09 -19.08
N MET A 280 -17.91 4.31 -19.85
CA MET A 280 -17.99 4.57 -21.29
C MET A 280 -18.21 3.30 -22.12
N LEU A 281 -18.03 2.11 -21.54
CA LEU A 281 -18.32 0.83 -22.19
C LEU A 281 -19.82 0.47 -22.16
N PHE A 282 -20.64 1.27 -21.49
CA PHE A 282 -22.07 1.01 -21.33
C PHE A 282 -22.83 0.79 -22.65
N PRO A 283 -22.63 1.57 -23.73
CA PRO A 283 -23.30 1.30 -25.01
C PRO A 283 -22.95 -0.07 -25.60
N TRP A 284 -21.68 -0.48 -25.49
CA TRP A 284 -21.24 -1.79 -25.98
C TRP A 284 -21.82 -2.93 -25.16
N TYR A 285 -21.97 -2.73 -23.85
CA TYR A 285 -22.68 -3.66 -22.99
C TYR A 285 -24.14 -3.81 -23.43
N VAL A 286 -24.83 -2.70 -23.70
CA VAL A 286 -26.22 -2.70 -24.19
C VAL A 286 -26.34 -3.44 -25.52
N VAL A 287 -25.46 -3.16 -26.49
CA VAL A 287 -25.43 -3.84 -27.79
C VAL A 287 -25.23 -5.34 -27.63
N LEU A 288 -24.31 -5.77 -26.74
CA LEU A 288 -24.08 -7.19 -26.47
C LEU A 288 -25.33 -7.85 -25.91
N VAL A 289 -25.98 -7.24 -24.92
CA VAL A 289 -27.22 -7.76 -24.34
C VAL A 289 -28.32 -7.86 -25.39
N ALA A 290 -28.54 -6.81 -26.19
CA ALA A 290 -29.55 -6.79 -27.25
C ALA A 290 -29.32 -7.91 -28.28
N ALA A 291 -28.09 -8.07 -28.78
CA ALA A 291 -27.74 -9.12 -29.72
C ALA A 291 -27.95 -10.52 -29.14
N THR A 292 -27.63 -10.73 -27.85
CA THR A 292 -27.87 -12.02 -27.18
C THR A 292 -29.35 -12.30 -26.94
N SER A 293 -30.14 -11.28 -26.62
CA SER A 293 -31.60 -11.43 -26.44
C SER A 293 -32.29 -11.76 -27.75
N GLU A 294 -31.93 -11.08 -28.84
CA GLU A 294 -32.44 -11.37 -30.18
C GLU A 294 -32.10 -12.80 -30.62
N ALA A 295 -30.84 -13.23 -30.44
CA ALA A 295 -30.41 -14.60 -30.72
C ALA A 295 -31.16 -15.65 -29.87
N ALA A 296 -31.61 -15.28 -28.66
CA ALA A 296 -32.39 -16.13 -27.77
C ALA A 296 -33.92 -16.04 -28.00
N GLY A 297 -34.38 -15.19 -28.93
CA GLY A 297 -35.81 -14.97 -29.18
C GLY A 297 -36.54 -14.23 -28.05
N VAL A 298 -35.83 -13.46 -27.23
CA VAL A 298 -36.37 -12.68 -26.11
C VAL A 298 -36.55 -11.22 -26.55
N SER A 299 -37.76 -10.69 -26.41
CA SER A 299 -38.06 -9.29 -26.73
C SER A 299 -37.46 -8.34 -25.69
N MET A 300 -36.67 -7.36 -26.15
CA MET A 300 -36.20 -6.25 -25.31
C MET A 300 -37.35 -5.30 -24.97
N PRO A 301 -37.30 -4.61 -23.82
CA PRO A 301 -38.29 -3.58 -23.48
C PRO A 301 -38.23 -2.43 -24.50
N ASP A 302 -39.40 -1.89 -24.85
CA ASP A 302 -39.54 -0.81 -25.85
C ASP A 302 -38.75 0.45 -25.45
N GLU A 303 -38.61 0.72 -24.15
CA GLU A 303 -37.76 1.78 -23.60
C GLU A 303 -36.63 1.19 -22.74
N LEU A 304 -35.47 0.98 -23.36
CA LEU A 304 -34.27 0.45 -22.69
C LEU A 304 -33.79 1.30 -21.50
N PHE A 305 -34.05 2.60 -21.52
CA PHE A 305 -33.58 3.55 -20.49
C PHE A 305 -34.66 3.95 -19.48
N SER A 306 -35.81 3.29 -19.49
CA SER A 306 -36.78 3.35 -18.39
C SER A 306 -36.20 2.72 -17.11
N ALA A 307 -36.78 3.04 -15.95
CA ALA A 307 -36.37 2.41 -14.68
C ALA A 307 -36.40 0.86 -14.73
N TRP A 308 -37.34 0.30 -15.50
CA TRP A 308 -37.47 -1.14 -15.72
C TRP A 308 -36.46 -1.69 -16.75
N GLY A 309 -36.15 -0.91 -17.80
CA GLY A 309 -35.12 -1.27 -18.78
C GLY A 309 -33.70 -1.27 -18.20
N VAL A 310 -33.38 -0.31 -17.32
CA VAL A 310 -32.11 -0.25 -16.60
C VAL A 310 -31.95 -1.44 -15.63
N ALA A 311 -33.03 -1.87 -14.97
CA ALA A 311 -33.00 -3.07 -14.12
C ALA A 311 -32.72 -4.35 -14.93
N TRP A 312 -33.31 -4.46 -16.12
CA TRP A 312 -33.03 -5.53 -17.09
C TRP A 312 -31.58 -5.55 -17.55
N LEU A 313 -30.95 -4.38 -17.68
CA LEU A 313 -29.53 -4.26 -18.04
C LEU A 313 -28.59 -4.55 -16.85
N LEU A 314 -28.92 -4.14 -15.62
CA LEU A 314 -27.98 -4.30 -14.49
C LEU A 314 -27.97 -5.71 -13.88
N MET A 315 -29.09 -6.43 -13.93
CA MET A 315 -29.19 -7.77 -13.34
C MET A 315 -28.29 -8.83 -13.99
N PRO A 316 -28.19 -8.95 -15.32
CA PRO A 316 -27.29 -9.89 -15.98
C PRO A 316 -25.81 -9.59 -15.66
N LEU A 317 -25.42 -8.32 -15.64
CA LEU A 317 -24.06 -7.90 -15.27
C LEU A 317 -23.73 -8.30 -13.83
N ALA A 318 -24.64 -8.04 -12.88
CA ALA A 318 -24.48 -8.47 -11.51
C ALA A 318 -24.38 -10.00 -11.40
N ALA A 319 -25.21 -10.74 -12.14
CA ALA A 319 -25.19 -12.20 -12.16
C ALA A 319 -23.90 -12.79 -12.74
N ILE A 320 -23.38 -12.23 -13.85
CA ILE A 320 -22.10 -12.63 -14.46
C ILE A 320 -20.94 -12.33 -13.51
N THR A 321 -20.96 -11.17 -12.85
CA THR A 321 -19.96 -10.80 -11.85
C THR A 321 -19.97 -11.77 -10.66
N LEU A 322 -21.17 -12.21 -10.24
CA LEU A 322 -21.36 -13.22 -9.20
C LEU A 322 -20.97 -14.64 -9.65
N ALA A 323 -21.14 -14.99 -10.92
CA ALA A 323 -20.77 -16.29 -11.48
C ALA A 323 -19.25 -16.43 -11.71
N LEU A 324 -18.59 -15.37 -12.19
CA LEU A 324 -17.13 -15.30 -12.28
C LEU A 324 -16.48 -15.33 -10.88
N ARG A 325 -17.19 -14.82 -9.86
CA ARG A 325 -16.81 -14.89 -8.44
C ARG A 325 -16.84 -16.32 -7.88
N THR A 326 -17.75 -17.19 -8.33
CA THR A 326 -17.81 -18.60 -7.90
C THR A 326 -16.79 -19.48 -8.61
N LEU A 327 -16.49 -19.20 -9.89
CA LEU A 327 -15.51 -19.98 -10.65
C LEU A 327 -14.04 -19.69 -10.31
N THR A 328 -13.69 -18.46 -9.93
CA THR A 328 -12.26 -18.05 -9.83
C THR A 328 -11.59 -18.32 -8.48
N ARG A 329 -12.32 -18.74 -7.44
CA ARG A 329 -11.80 -19.00 -6.07
C ARG A 329 -10.85 -17.91 -5.52
N LEU A 330 -10.96 -16.66 -5.96
CA LEU A 330 -10.19 -15.55 -5.42
C LEU A 330 -10.70 -15.27 -4.00
N ARG A 331 -9.87 -15.47 -2.97
CA ARG A 331 -10.19 -15.17 -1.55
C ARG A 331 -9.92 -13.68 -1.25
N PRO A 332 -10.94 -12.80 -1.11
CA PRO A 332 -10.71 -11.41 -0.72
C PRO A 332 -10.96 -11.24 0.78
N ARG A 333 -10.18 -10.36 1.42
CA ARG A 333 -10.30 -10.03 2.86
C ARG A 333 -11.68 -9.41 3.15
N PRO A 334 -12.42 -9.87 4.18
CA PRO A 334 -13.82 -9.50 4.44
C PRO A 334 -14.06 -7.99 4.63
N GLY A 335 -13.07 -7.24 5.12
CA GLY A 335 -13.17 -5.79 5.29
C GLY A 335 -13.24 -4.98 3.98
N ALA A 336 -12.75 -5.55 2.86
CA ALA A 336 -12.93 -4.92 1.54
C ALA A 336 -14.32 -5.20 0.95
N MET A 337 -14.96 -6.32 1.34
CA MET A 337 -16.31 -6.67 0.90
C MET A 337 -17.36 -5.74 1.48
N ILE A 338 -17.29 -5.44 2.78
CA ILE A 338 -18.23 -4.51 3.43
C ILE A 338 -18.14 -3.13 2.76
N LYS A 339 -16.92 -2.66 2.47
CA LYS A 339 -16.69 -1.39 1.78
C LYS A 339 -17.23 -1.39 0.36
N SER A 340 -16.95 -2.40 -0.45
CA SER A 340 -17.46 -2.47 -1.83
C SER A 340 -18.98 -2.57 -1.89
N THR A 341 -19.61 -3.32 -0.98
CA THR A 341 -21.07 -3.40 -0.90
C THR A 341 -21.67 -2.07 -0.45
N ILE A 342 -21.07 -1.40 0.53
CA ILE A 342 -21.49 -0.06 0.97
C ILE A 342 -21.31 0.97 -0.16
N TYR A 343 -20.22 0.90 -0.93
CA TYR A 343 -20.01 1.80 -2.07
C TYR A 343 -20.97 1.53 -3.22
N LEU A 344 -21.29 0.27 -3.50
CA LEU A 344 -22.24 -0.08 -4.55
C LEU A 344 -23.68 0.28 -4.15
N ALA A 345 -24.06 0.00 -2.90
CA ALA A 345 -25.37 0.40 -2.36
C ALA A 345 -25.48 1.92 -2.24
N GLY A 346 -24.41 2.61 -1.81
CA GLY A 346 -24.35 4.06 -1.75
C GLY A 346 -24.36 4.71 -3.14
N ALA A 347 -23.69 4.13 -4.13
CA ALA A 347 -23.74 4.59 -5.52
C ALA A 347 -25.11 4.36 -6.16
N ALA A 348 -25.74 3.21 -5.88
CA ALA A 348 -27.10 2.92 -6.31
C ALA A 348 -28.11 3.89 -5.67
N LEU A 349 -27.99 4.16 -4.36
CA LEU A 349 -28.83 5.11 -3.65
C LEU A 349 -28.59 6.56 -4.12
N ALA A 350 -27.33 6.95 -4.35
CA ALA A 350 -26.99 8.27 -4.86
C ALA A 350 -27.46 8.47 -6.30
N ALA A 351 -27.37 7.44 -7.15
CA ALA A 351 -27.95 7.46 -8.49
C ALA A 351 -29.47 7.58 -8.40
N LEU A 352 -30.11 6.78 -7.55
CA LEU A 352 -31.56 6.82 -7.37
C LEU A 352 -32.01 8.20 -6.86
N LEU A 353 -31.31 8.79 -5.89
CA LEU A 353 -31.57 10.15 -5.43
C LEU A 353 -31.29 11.20 -6.52
N PHE A 354 -30.19 11.09 -7.28
CA PHE A 354 -29.86 12.05 -8.33
C PHE A 354 -30.85 12.02 -9.51
N PHE A 355 -31.39 10.84 -9.84
CA PHE A 355 -32.35 10.68 -10.93
C PHE A 355 -33.81 10.88 -10.48
N VAL A 356 -34.15 10.58 -9.22
CA VAL A 356 -35.53 10.69 -8.71
C VAL A 356 -35.80 12.06 -8.06
N TYR A 357 -34.79 12.73 -7.49
CA TYR A 357 -34.97 14.03 -6.81
C TYR A 357 -35.46 15.16 -7.74
N PRO A 358 -35.02 15.27 -9.01
CA PRO A 358 -35.58 16.26 -9.94
C PRO A 358 -37.01 15.94 -10.39
N LEU A 359 -37.46 14.69 -10.28
CA LEU A 359 -38.80 14.24 -10.70
C LEU A 359 -39.85 14.35 -9.59
N ALA A 360 -39.46 14.70 -8.36
CA ALA A 360 -40.34 14.82 -7.20
C ALA A 360 -40.64 16.28 -6.82
N LEU A 361 -40.07 17.26 -7.54
CA LEU A 361 -40.23 18.69 -7.30
C LEU A 361 -40.96 19.45 -8.42
N ASP A 362 -41.38 18.73 -9.46
CA ASP A 362 -42.37 19.13 -10.46
C ASP A 362 -43.57 18.17 -10.38
#